data_AF-A0A939U2E7-F1
#
_entry.id   AF-A0A939U2E7-F1
#
_cell.length_a   1.000
_cell.length_b   1.000
_cell.length_c   1.000
_cell.angle_alpha   90.00
_cell.angle_beta   90.00
_cell.angle_gamma   90.00
#
_symmetry.space_group_name_H-M   'P 1'
#
loop_
_entity.id
_entity.type
_entity.pdbx_description
1 polymer ?
#
loop_
_entity_poly.entity_id
_entity_poly.type
_entity_poly.pdbx_seq_one_letter_code
_entity_poly.pdbx_strand_id
1 'polypeptide(L)'
;MNRAEFLSALRAELERQYISGADNMTEYYDEMICDRMEDGMSEEEAVASLGSIEDIVNEALVDRPMTTIVRDKVKKSRDNAEKKGHGALWITLVILGFPVWFPLMLSAAIVAFVLFLVFWILVGTVFIVIASLALSAVACLAAAITFPFGWISVPSLLVALGGALVLGSIVLLLWRPMISFCKAAGRFFADIVRSIKRKFV
;
A
#
# COMPACT_ATOMS: atom_id res chain seq x y z
N MET A 1 60.70 17.05 3.70
CA MET A 1 59.80 16.70 2.57
C MET A 1 60.01 17.77 1.52
N ASN A 2 60.26 17.37 0.28
CA ASN A 2 60.37 18.33 -0.82
C ASN A 2 58.97 18.78 -1.28
N ARG A 3 58.89 19.85 -2.09
CA ARG A 3 57.64 20.41 -2.61
C ARG A 3 56.75 19.35 -3.29
N ALA A 4 57.33 18.51 -4.14
CA ALA A 4 56.60 17.49 -4.89
C ALA A 4 56.02 16.38 -3.99
N GLU A 5 56.76 15.96 -2.97
CA GLU A 5 56.32 14.98 -1.97
C GLU A 5 55.19 15.54 -1.11
N PHE A 6 55.27 16.81 -0.71
CA PHE A 6 54.23 17.46 0.07
C PHE A 6 52.91 17.58 -0.70
N LEU A 7 52.96 18.08 -1.94
CA LEU A 7 51.76 18.27 -2.76
C LEU A 7 51.12 16.94 -3.16
N SER A 8 51.92 15.92 -3.46
CA SER A 8 51.41 14.58 -3.76
C SER A 8 50.77 13.91 -2.54
N ALA A 9 51.37 14.06 -1.35
CA ALA A 9 50.80 13.55 -0.11
C ALA A 9 49.53 14.32 0.31
N LEU A 10 49.51 15.64 0.16
CA LEU A 10 48.33 16.48 0.42
C LEU A 10 47.17 16.09 -0.50
N ARG A 11 47.43 15.96 -1.81
CA ARG A 11 46.42 15.52 -2.78
C ARG A 11 45.88 14.13 -2.44
N ALA A 12 46.76 13.18 -2.11
CA ALA A 12 46.35 11.82 -1.76
C ALA A 12 45.46 11.78 -0.52
N GLU A 13 45.76 12.58 0.51
CA GLU A 13 44.95 12.63 1.73
C GLU A 13 43.63 13.39 1.51
N LEU A 14 43.62 14.47 0.72
CA LEU A 14 42.39 15.17 0.30
C LEU A 14 41.45 14.25 -0.52
N GLU A 15 42.01 13.45 -1.43
CA GLU A 15 41.26 12.46 -2.22
C GLU A 15 40.75 11.31 -1.34
N ARG A 16 41.58 10.82 -0.40
CA ARG A 16 41.20 9.79 0.59
C ARG A 16 40.04 10.24 1.48
N GLN A 17 39.99 11.53 1.83
CA GLN A 17 38.91 12.14 2.60
C GLN A 17 37.75 12.65 1.73
N TYR A 18 37.80 12.44 0.40
CA TYR A 18 36.79 12.87 -0.58
C TYR A 18 36.48 14.38 -0.55
N ILE A 19 37.51 15.20 -0.34
CA ILE A 19 37.37 16.65 -0.32
C ILE A 19 37.30 17.18 -1.76
N SER A 20 36.09 17.53 -2.21
CA SER A 20 35.86 18.27 -3.46
C SER A 20 36.70 19.56 -3.50
N GLY A 21 37.49 19.74 -4.56
CA GLY A 21 38.42 20.88 -4.69
C GLY A 21 39.88 20.54 -4.35
N ALA A 22 40.24 19.25 -4.30
CA ALA A 22 41.61 18.80 -4.03
C ALA A 22 42.66 19.44 -4.96
N ASP A 23 42.34 19.59 -6.26
CA ASP A 23 43.22 20.26 -7.22
C ASP A 23 43.46 21.74 -6.85
N ASN A 24 42.39 22.49 -6.62
CA ASN A 24 42.47 23.92 -6.27
C ASN A 24 43.19 24.16 -4.94
N MET A 25 43.00 23.27 -3.94
CA MET A 25 43.72 23.37 -2.67
C MET A 25 45.21 23.06 -2.87
N THR A 26 45.53 22.02 -3.66
CA THR A 26 46.92 21.67 -3.95
C THR A 26 47.61 22.81 -4.70
N GLU A 27 46.93 23.45 -5.66
CA GLU A 27 47.43 24.60 -6.41
C GLU A 27 47.64 25.84 -5.52
N TYR A 28 46.70 26.12 -4.60
CA TYR A 28 46.85 27.21 -3.63
C TYR A 28 48.09 27.04 -2.73
N TYR A 29 48.30 25.83 -2.19
CA TYR A 29 49.49 25.55 -1.40
C TYR A 29 50.76 25.54 -2.26
N ASP A 30 50.66 25.19 -3.54
CA ASP A 30 51.77 25.26 -4.48
C ASP A 30 52.23 26.70 -4.74
N GLU A 31 51.30 27.62 -4.98
CA GLU A 31 51.58 29.06 -5.10
C GLU A 31 52.21 29.61 -3.81
N MET A 32 51.69 29.22 -2.64
CA MET A 32 52.24 29.64 -1.34
C MET A 32 53.68 29.13 -1.09
N ILE A 33 54.05 27.96 -1.61
CA ILE A 33 55.42 27.45 -1.55
C ILE A 33 56.31 28.23 -2.51
N CYS A 34 55.83 28.47 -3.74
CA CYS A 34 56.56 29.24 -4.75
C CYS A 34 56.87 30.66 -4.28
N ASP A 35 55.90 31.39 -3.71
CA ASP A 35 56.09 32.74 -3.18
C ASP A 35 57.22 32.79 -2.12
N ARG A 36 57.25 31.78 -1.23
CA ARG A 36 58.27 31.67 -0.18
C ARG A 36 59.66 31.35 -0.74
N MET A 37 59.73 30.59 -1.82
CA MET A 37 60.99 30.32 -2.52
C MET A 37 61.50 31.56 -3.24
N GLU A 38 60.61 32.39 -3.81
CA GLU A 38 60.96 33.68 -4.42
C GLU A 38 61.51 34.68 -3.39
N ASP A 39 61.02 34.62 -2.14
CA ASP A 39 61.54 35.39 -1.00
C ASP A 39 62.91 34.87 -0.47
N GLY A 40 63.47 33.82 -1.07
CA GLY A 40 64.82 33.31 -0.79
C GLY A 40 64.90 32.18 0.24
N MET A 41 63.77 31.55 0.60
CA MET A 41 63.78 30.31 1.41
C MET A 41 64.10 29.08 0.55
N SER A 42 64.73 28.07 1.17
CA SER A 42 64.88 26.75 0.53
C SER A 42 63.54 26.03 0.45
N GLU A 43 63.40 25.08 -0.49
CA GLU A 43 62.17 24.31 -0.68
C GLU A 43 61.71 23.62 0.60
N GLU A 44 62.65 23.06 1.35
CA GLU A 44 62.38 22.34 2.59
C GLU A 44 61.91 23.27 3.72
N GLU A 45 62.44 24.49 3.78
CA GLU A 45 62.02 25.51 4.76
C GLU A 45 60.65 26.07 4.42
N ALA A 46 60.37 26.31 3.13
CA ALA A 46 59.07 26.77 2.66
C ALA A 46 57.97 25.75 3.00
N VAL A 47 58.21 24.46 2.74
CA VAL A 47 57.27 23.38 3.09
C VAL A 47 57.11 23.22 4.60
N ALA A 48 58.20 23.34 5.38
CA ALA A 48 58.12 23.23 6.85
C ALA A 48 57.36 24.40 7.50
N SER A 49 57.28 25.55 6.84
CA SER A 49 56.51 26.72 7.31
C SER A 49 55.00 26.57 7.11
N LEU A 50 54.59 25.68 6.20
CA LEU A 50 53.21 25.30 5.98
C LEU A 50 52.95 24.12 6.93
N GLY A 51 51.93 24.22 7.78
CA GLY A 51 51.67 23.24 8.84
C GLY A 51 51.53 21.79 8.36
N SER A 52 51.24 20.88 9.28
CA SER A 52 51.13 19.46 8.90
C SER A 52 50.00 19.22 7.90
N ILE A 53 50.17 18.24 7.01
CA ILE A 53 49.14 17.84 6.03
C ILE A 53 47.83 17.48 6.74
N GLU A 54 47.92 16.87 7.94
CA GLU A 54 46.76 16.52 8.75
C GLU A 54 46.00 17.74 9.25
N ASP A 55 46.70 18.82 9.63
CA ASP A 55 46.08 20.06 10.09
C ASP A 55 45.33 20.76 8.94
N ILE A 56 45.97 20.83 7.76
CA ILE A 56 45.38 21.42 6.55
C ILE A 56 44.11 20.68 6.13
N VAL A 57 44.14 19.34 6.17
CA VAL A 57 42.99 18.49 5.84
C VAL A 57 41.89 18.63 6.88
N ASN A 58 42.23 18.72 8.17
CA ASN A 58 41.25 18.92 9.24
C ASN A 58 40.57 20.31 9.15
N GLU A 59 41.32 21.36 8.84
CA GLU A 59 40.76 22.69 8.62
C GLU A 59 39.79 22.71 7.43
N ALA A 60 40.16 22.06 6.33
CA ALA A 60 39.29 21.87 5.16
C ALA A 60 38.01 21.05 5.45
N LEU A 61 38.02 20.21 6.48
CA LEU A 61 36.85 19.47 6.95
C LEU A 61 35.96 20.30 7.88
N VAL A 62 36.56 21.14 8.72
CA VAL A 62 35.84 22.02 9.66
C VAL A 62 35.10 23.13 8.93
N ASP A 63 35.64 23.64 7.82
CA ASP A 63 35.05 24.74 7.07
C ASP A 63 33.87 24.33 6.15
N ARG A 64 33.45 23.04 6.20
CA ARG A 64 32.31 22.55 5.43
C ARG A 64 30.96 22.79 6.14
N PRO A 65 29.96 23.37 5.46
CA PRO A 65 28.60 23.41 6.00
C PRO A 65 28.06 21.97 6.12
N MET A 66 27.50 21.64 7.29
CA MET A 66 27.00 20.32 7.71
C MET A 66 25.97 19.66 6.75
N THR A 67 25.51 20.38 5.72
CA THR A 67 24.58 19.92 4.69
C THR A 67 25.22 19.03 3.61
N THR A 68 26.52 19.15 3.35
CA THR A 68 27.24 18.34 2.33
C THR A 68 27.65 16.97 2.89
N ILE A 69 28.11 16.93 4.14
CA ILE A 69 28.48 15.70 4.87
C ILE A 69 27.29 14.73 4.99
N VAL A 70 26.08 15.25 5.21
CA VAL A 70 24.86 14.45 5.29
C VAL A 70 24.47 13.87 3.92
N ARG A 71 24.63 14.63 2.83
CA ARG A 71 24.31 14.15 1.47
C ARG A 71 25.20 12.99 1.04
N ASP A 72 26.48 13.03 1.38
CA ASP A 72 27.41 11.95 1.04
C ASP A 72 27.22 10.71 1.94
N LYS A 73 26.92 10.90 3.24
CA LYS A 73 26.50 9.78 4.13
C LYS A 73 25.19 9.12 3.70
N VAL A 74 24.22 9.91 3.22
CA VAL A 74 22.93 9.40 2.73
C VAL A 74 23.11 8.63 1.41
N LYS A 75 23.96 9.11 0.49
CA LYS A 75 24.35 8.35 -0.71
C LYS A 75 25.03 7.03 -0.34
N LYS A 76 25.95 7.03 0.63
CA LYS A 76 26.65 5.82 1.10
C LYS A 76 25.72 4.83 1.83
N SER A 77 24.72 5.30 2.57
CA SER A 77 23.69 4.43 3.18
C SER A 77 22.77 3.82 2.12
N ARG A 78 22.46 4.56 1.06
CA ARG A 78 21.61 4.09 -0.03
C ARG A 78 22.33 3.05 -0.91
N ASP A 79 23.59 3.27 -1.26
CA ASP A 79 24.41 2.32 -2.04
C ASP A 79 24.75 1.03 -1.25
N ASN A 80 24.98 1.14 0.07
CA ASN A 80 25.17 -0.02 0.94
C ASN A 80 23.87 -0.79 1.23
N ALA A 81 22.71 -0.12 1.20
CA ALA A 81 21.41 -0.79 1.26
C ALA A 81 21.10 -1.56 -0.03
N GLU A 82 21.61 -1.08 -1.18
CA GLU A 82 21.47 -1.72 -2.49
C GLU A 82 22.38 -2.95 -2.66
N LYS A 83 23.60 -2.94 -2.07
CA LYS A 83 24.50 -4.10 -2.02
C LYS A 83 24.06 -5.21 -1.05
N LYS A 84 23.12 -4.96 -0.13
CA LYS A 84 22.52 -6.01 0.71
C LYS A 84 21.48 -6.74 -0.13
N GLY A 85 21.91 -7.86 -0.73
CA GLY A 85 21.14 -8.73 -1.65
C GLY A 85 19.78 -9.27 -1.17
N HIS A 86 19.28 -8.83 -0.02
CA HIS A 86 17.93 -9.12 0.45
C HIS A 86 16.87 -8.42 -0.42
N GLY A 87 17.12 -7.22 -0.96
CA GLY A 87 16.16 -6.54 -1.84
C GLY A 87 15.96 -7.25 -3.18
N ALA A 88 17.07 -7.59 -3.85
CA ALA A 88 17.04 -8.31 -5.12
C ALA A 88 16.52 -9.74 -4.96
N LEU A 89 16.95 -10.49 -3.93
CA LEU A 89 16.43 -11.83 -3.65
C LEU A 89 14.94 -11.80 -3.30
N TRP A 90 14.45 -10.79 -2.56
CA TRP A 90 13.03 -10.69 -2.22
C TRP A 90 12.17 -10.38 -3.45
N ILE A 91 12.64 -9.51 -4.35
CA ILE A 91 11.98 -9.24 -5.64
C ILE A 91 11.97 -10.48 -6.53
N THR A 92 13.09 -11.20 -6.65
CA THR A 92 13.14 -12.47 -7.39
C THR A 92 12.23 -13.52 -6.76
N LEU A 93 12.17 -13.61 -5.44
CA LEU A 93 11.28 -14.55 -4.72
C LEU A 93 9.81 -14.18 -4.88
N VAL A 94 9.46 -12.89 -4.95
CA VAL A 94 8.09 -12.43 -5.24
C VAL A 94 7.71 -12.70 -6.70
N ILE A 95 8.65 -12.57 -7.65
CA ILE A 95 8.44 -12.90 -9.06
C ILE A 95 8.31 -14.42 -9.25
N LEU A 96 9.13 -15.22 -8.54
CA LEU A 96 9.01 -16.68 -8.56
C LEU A 96 7.78 -17.17 -7.78
N GLY A 97 7.38 -16.43 -6.75
CA GLY A 97 6.16 -16.64 -5.99
C GLY A 97 4.90 -16.12 -6.68
N PHE A 98 5.03 -15.24 -7.68
CA PHE A 98 3.93 -14.70 -8.48
C PHE A 98 3.00 -15.79 -9.02
N PRO A 99 3.50 -16.86 -9.67
CA PRO A 99 2.65 -17.97 -10.11
C PRO A 99 1.93 -18.72 -8.98
N VAL A 100 2.28 -18.50 -7.70
CA VAL A 100 1.62 -19.13 -6.54
C VAL A 100 0.66 -18.15 -5.85
N TRP A 101 1.11 -16.94 -5.50
CA TRP A 101 0.27 -15.99 -4.75
C TRP A 101 -0.75 -15.29 -5.63
N PHE A 102 -0.47 -15.07 -6.92
CA PHE A 102 -1.41 -14.46 -7.86
C PHE A 102 -2.68 -15.31 -8.06
N PRO A 103 -2.62 -16.62 -8.41
CA PRO A 103 -3.82 -17.44 -8.48
C PRO A 103 -4.47 -17.64 -7.11
N LEU A 104 -3.72 -17.57 -6.01
CA LEU A 104 -4.28 -17.63 -4.66
C LEU A 104 -5.14 -16.39 -4.35
N MET A 105 -4.64 -15.19 -4.63
CA MET A 105 -5.43 -13.95 -4.52
C MET A 105 -6.64 -13.97 -5.45
N LEU A 106 -6.46 -14.44 -6.69
CA LEU A 106 -7.55 -14.55 -7.66
C LEU A 106 -8.64 -15.51 -7.20
N SER A 107 -8.25 -16.71 -6.75
CA SER A 107 -9.21 -17.70 -6.23
C SER A 107 -9.91 -17.21 -4.98
N ALA A 108 -9.20 -16.54 -4.05
CA ALA A 108 -9.81 -15.91 -2.88
C ALA A 108 -10.84 -14.84 -3.29
N ALA A 109 -10.53 -14.01 -4.29
CA ALA A 109 -11.46 -13.01 -4.82
C ALA A 109 -12.71 -13.66 -5.44
N ILE A 110 -12.52 -14.72 -6.23
CA ILE A 110 -13.63 -15.48 -6.84
C ILE A 110 -14.51 -16.10 -5.74
N VAL A 111 -13.92 -16.75 -4.73
CA VAL A 111 -14.67 -17.34 -3.61
C VAL A 111 -15.48 -16.26 -2.87
N ALA A 112 -14.88 -15.10 -2.58
CA ALA A 112 -15.59 -14.00 -1.93
C ALA A 112 -16.76 -13.51 -2.78
N PHE A 113 -16.58 -13.40 -4.10
CA PHE A 113 -17.63 -13.02 -5.04
C PHE A 113 -18.75 -14.06 -5.12
N VAL A 114 -18.42 -15.36 -5.14
CA VAL A 114 -19.40 -16.44 -5.10
C VAL A 114 -20.20 -16.41 -3.80
N LEU A 115 -19.55 -16.24 -2.65
CA LEU A 115 -20.25 -16.12 -1.37
C LEU A 115 -21.20 -14.93 -1.35
N PHE A 116 -20.79 -13.79 -1.91
CA PHE A 116 -21.65 -12.63 -2.08
C PHE A 116 -22.87 -12.93 -2.95
N LEU A 117 -22.68 -13.61 -4.09
CA LEU A 117 -23.79 -14.02 -4.95
C LEU A 117 -24.72 -15.01 -4.25
N VAL A 118 -24.18 -16.03 -3.58
CA VAL A 118 -24.96 -17.04 -2.85
C VAL A 118 -25.80 -16.38 -1.77
N PHE A 119 -25.26 -15.39 -1.06
CA PHE A 119 -26.01 -14.60 -0.08
C PHE A 119 -27.23 -13.92 -0.72
N TRP A 120 -27.06 -13.25 -1.87
CA TRP A 120 -28.17 -12.60 -2.56
C TRP A 120 -29.16 -13.57 -3.18
N ILE A 121 -28.70 -14.71 -3.69
CA ILE A 121 -29.57 -15.78 -4.19
C ILE A 121 -30.42 -16.32 -3.04
N LEU A 122 -29.83 -16.58 -1.87
CA LEU A 122 -30.57 -17.05 -0.69
C LEU A 122 -31.65 -16.04 -0.28
N VAL A 123 -31.32 -14.74 -0.24
CA VAL A 123 -32.31 -13.68 -0.02
C VAL A 123 -33.42 -13.74 -1.09
N GLY A 124 -33.05 -13.90 -2.36
CA GLY A 124 -33.99 -14.07 -3.47
C GLY A 124 -34.90 -15.30 -3.34
N THR A 125 -34.38 -16.44 -2.89
CA THR A 125 -35.19 -17.66 -2.68
C THR A 125 -36.26 -17.45 -1.63
N VAL A 126 -35.95 -16.76 -0.54
CA VAL A 126 -36.95 -16.45 0.50
C VAL A 126 -38.03 -15.51 -0.06
N PHE A 127 -37.69 -14.57 -0.97
CA PHE A 127 -38.69 -13.76 -1.68
C PHE A 127 -39.60 -14.60 -2.57
N ILE A 128 -39.03 -15.56 -3.31
CA ILE A 128 -39.81 -16.47 -4.16
C ILE A 128 -40.76 -17.31 -3.32
N VAL A 129 -40.33 -17.79 -2.16
CA VAL A 129 -41.20 -18.53 -1.21
C VAL A 129 -42.32 -17.65 -0.68
N ILE A 130 -42.04 -16.39 -0.31
CA ILE A 130 -43.09 -15.46 0.13
C ILE A 130 -44.07 -15.19 -1.02
N ALA A 131 -43.58 -15.04 -2.25
CA ALA A 131 -44.42 -14.82 -3.43
C ALA A 131 -45.28 -16.05 -3.77
N SER A 132 -44.74 -17.27 -3.64
CA SER A 132 -45.50 -18.50 -3.86
C SER A 132 -46.59 -18.67 -2.79
N LEU A 133 -46.29 -18.38 -1.52
CA LEU A 133 -47.28 -18.37 -0.44
C LEU A 133 -48.40 -17.34 -0.71
N ALA A 134 -48.04 -16.15 -1.22
CA ALA A 134 -49.01 -15.13 -1.60
C ALA A 134 -49.91 -15.61 -2.75
N LEU A 135 -49.32 -16.24 -3.78
CA LEU A 135 -50.07 -16.80 -4.90
C LEU A 135 -51.01 -17.93 -4.44
N SER A 136 -50.54 -18.79 -3.53
CA SER A 136 -51.37 -19.84 -2.93
C SER A 136 -52.54 -19.25 -2.13
N ALA A 137 -52.33 -18.18 -1.37
CA ALA A 137 -53.41 -17.49 -0.65
C ALA A 137 -54.48 -16.95 -1.62
N VAL A 138 -54.05 -16.34 -2.74
CA VAL A 138 -54.95 -15.84 -3.78
C VAL A 138 -55.70 -16.99 -4.47
N ALA A 139 -55.02 -18.11 -4.75
CA ALA A 139 -55.63 -19.30 -5.33
C ALA A 139 -56.72 -19.90 -4.41
N CYS A 140 -56.49 -19.91 -3.08
CA CYS A 140 -57.50 -20.33 -2.11
C CYS A 140 -58.74 -19.42 -2.12
N LEU A 141 -58.56 -18.09 -2.26
CA LEU A 141 -59.69 -17.16 -2.42
C LEU A 141 -60.43 -17.39 -3.74
N ALA A 142 -59.72 -17.62 -4.84
CA ALA A 142 -60.32 -17.92 -6.12
C ALA A 142 -61.15 -19.22 -6.08
N ALA A 143 -60.66 -20.25 -5.38
CA ALA A 143 -61.40 -21.49 -5.17
C ALA A 143 -62.70 -21.25 -4.39
N ALA A 144 -62.71 -20.37 -3.39
CA ALA A 144 -63.91 -20.03 -2.62
C ALA A 144 -65.02 -19.41 -3.49
N ILE A 145 -64.67 -18.67 -4.55
CA ILE A 145 -65.62 -18.07 -5.50
C ILE A 145 -66.39 -19.14 -6.31
N THR A 146 -65.87 -20.36 -6.41
CA THR A 146 -66.53 -21.44 -7.17
C THR A 146 -67.69 -22.10 -6.41
N PHE A 147 -67.86 -21.80 -5.12
CA PHE A 147 -68.90 -22.38 -4.27
C PHE A 147 -70.34 -22.19 -4.79
N PRO A 148 -70.77 -21.00 -5.27
CA PRO A 148 -72.13 -20.80 -5.78
C PRO A 148 -72.44 -21.62 -7.04
N PHE A 149 -71.41 -22.13 -7.73
CA PHE A 149 -71.57 -22.99 -8.90
C PHE A 149 -71.70 -24.48 -8.52
N GLY A 150 -71.60 -24.83 -7.23
CA GLY A 150 -71.72 -26.20 -6.74
C GLY A 150 -70.47 -27.08 -6.95
N TRP A 151 -69.33 -26.48 -7.30
CA TRP A 151 -68.10 -27.22 -7.64
C TRP A 151 -67.33 -27.68 -6.40
N ILE A 152 -67.60 -27.08 -5.24
CA ILE A 152 -66.94 -27.39 -3.97
C ILE A 152 -67.98 -27.53 -2.84
N SER A 153 -67.68 -28.40 -1.87
CA SER A 153 -68.53 -28.63 -0.69
C SER A 153 -68.28 -27.60 0.41
N VAL A 154 -69.22 -27.49 1.36
CA VAL A 154 -69.13 -26.56 2.50
C VAL A 154 -67.84 -26.75 3.34
N PRO A 155 -67.38 -27.98 3.64
CA PRO A 155 -66.11 -28.17 4.34
C PRO A 155 -64.90 -27.62 3.54
N SER A 156 -64.87 -27.85 2.23
CA SER A 156 -63.79 -27.36 1.35
C SER A 156 -63.75 -25.83 1.28
N LEU A 157 -64.92 -25.17 1.34
CA LEU A 157 -65.00 -23.71 1.40
C LEU A 157 -64.36 -23.15 2.69
N LEU A 158 -64.66 -23.76 3.85
CA LEU A 158 -64.09 -23.34 5.13
C LEU A 158 -62.56 -23.50 5.15
N VAL A 159 -62.06 -24.61 4.60
CA VAL A 159 -60.62 -24.84 4.45
C VAL A 159 -59.99 -23.83 3.50
N ALA A 160 -60.63 -23.50 2.39
CA ALA A 160 -60.11 -22.51 1.44
C ALA A 160 -60.04 -21.11 2.05
N LEU A 161 -61.08 -20.66 2.76
CA LEU A 161 -61.09 -19.35 3.43
C LEU A 161 -60.11 -19.29 4.60
N GLY A 162 -60.05 -20.35 5.42
CA GLY A 162 -59.09 -20.46 6.52
C GLY A 162 -57.65 -20.50 6.03
N GLY A 163 -57.38 -21.28 4.97
CA GLY A 163 -56.08 -21.36 4.31
C GLY A 163 -55.64 -20.02 3.73
N ALA A 164 -56.55 -19.30 3.07
CA ALA A 164 -56.26 -17.95 2.56
C ALA A 164 -55.90 -16.96 3.67
N LEU A 165 -56.63 -16.99 4.80
CA LEU A 165 -56.34 -16.14 5.96
C LEU A 165 -54.98 -16.46 6.59
N VAL A 166 -54.66 -17.74 6.80
CA VAL A 166 -53.40 -18.16 7.41
C VAL A 166 -52.22 -17.82 6.49
N LEU A 167 -52.30 -18.19 5.21
CA LEU A 167 -51.23 -17.93 4.25
C LEU A 167 -51.04 -16.42 4.02
N GLY A 168 -52.15 -15.67 3.87
CA GLY A 168 -52.10 -14.22 3.73
C GLY A 168 -51.49 -13.53 4.97
N SER A 169 -51.80 -14.02 6.17
CA SER A 169 -51.22 -13.50 7.41
C SER A 169 -49.71 -13.75 7.50
N ILE A 170 -49.26 -14.94 7.11
CA ILE A 170 -47.83 -15.29 7.08
C ILE A 170 -47.08 -14.38 6.10
N VAL A 171 -47.63 -14.13 4.91
CA VAL A 171 -47.04 -13.23 3.92
C VAL A 171 -46.89 -11.81 4.47
N LEU A 172 -47.95 -11.25 5.08
CA LEU A 172 -47.92 -9.90 5.67
C LEU A 172 -46.92 -9.79 6.82
N LEU A 173 -46.84 -10.82 7.68
CA LEU A 173 -45.92 -10.87 8.81
C LEU A 173 -44.46 -10.92 8.35
N LEU A 174 -44.15 -11.72 7.32
CA LEU A 174 -42.79 -11.89 6.81
C LEU A 174 -42.34 -10.75 5.88
N TRP A 175 -43.25 -10.05 5.21
CA TRP A 175 -42.92 -9.00 4.24
C TRP A 175 -42.17 -7.80 4.85
N ARG A 176 -42.63 -7.27 5.99
CA ARG A 176 -41.99 -6.11 6.66
C ARG A 176 -40.57 -6.41 7.18
N PRO A 177 -40.30 -7.49 7.94
CA PRO A 177 -38.94 -7.79 8.40
C PRO A 177 -38.00 -8.08 7.23
N MET A 178 -38.48 -8.73 6.18
CA MET A 178 -37.70 -9.01 4.97
C MET A 178 -37.18 -7.72 4.30
N ILE A 179 -38.03 -6.71 4.11
CA ILE A 179 -37.62 -5.42 3.55
C ILE A 179 -36.64 -4.70 4.48
N SER A 180 -36.87 -4.75 5.79
CA SER A 180 -35.96 -4.17 6.77
C SER A 180 -34.57 -4.82 6.70
N PHE A 181 -34.54 -6.15 6.58
CA PHE A 181 -33.31 -6.93 6.42
C PHE A 181 -32.56 -6.55 5.14
N CYS A 182 -33.24 -6.45 3.99
CA CYS A 182 -32.61 -6.01 2.74
C CYS A 182 -32.04 -4.59 2.84
N LYS A 183 -32.77 -3.66 3.47
CA LYS A 183 -32.26 -2.29 3.72
C LYS A 183 -31.07 -2.29 4.68
N ALA A 184 -31.08 -3.13 5.71
CA ALA A 184 -29.97 -3.26 6.64
C ALA A 184 -28.73 -3.86 5.95
N ALA A 185 -28.89 -4.95 5.20
CA ALA A 185 -27.83 -5.57 4.41
C ALA A 185 -27.24 -4.58 3.38
N GLY A 186 -28.09 -3.89 2.61
CA GLY A 186 -27.66 -2.89 1.64
C GLY A 186 -26.90 -1.72 2.27
N ARG A 187 -27.35 -1.22 3.44
CA ARG A 187 -26.62 -0.18 4.20
C ARG A 187 -25.26 -0.69 4.68
N PHE A 188 -25.20 -1.89 5.23
CA PHE A 188 -23.96 -2.50 5.69
C PHE A 188 -22.93 -2.63 4.55
N PHE A 189 -23.36 -3.11 3.38
CA PHE A 189 -22.49 -3.16 2.20
C PHE A 189 -22.07 -1.76 1.73
N ALA A 190 -22.99 -0.79 1.69
CA ALA A 190 -22.66 0.59 1.33
C ALA A 190 -21.63 1.20 2.30
N ASP A 191 -21.74 0.92 3.60
CA ASP A 191 -20.83 1.41 4.62
C ASP A 191 -19.45 0.75 4.54
N ILE A 192 -19.38 -0.55 4.21
CA ILE A 192 -18.11 -1.22 3.89
C ILE A 192 -17.41 -0.52 2.70
N VAL A 193 -18.14 -0.31 1.60
CA VAL A 193 -17.58 0.33 0.40
C VAL A 193 -17.13 1.77 0.70
N ARG A 194 -17.93 2.55 1.46
CA ARG A 194 -17.54 3.89 1.90
C ARG A 194 -16.33 3.88 2.83
N SER A 195 -16.21 2.89 3.71
CA SER A 195 -15.06 2.72 4.60
C SER A 195 -13.77 2.46 3.82
N ILE A 196 -13.84 1.62 2.79
CA ILE A 196 -12.72 1.38 1.87
C ILE A 196 -12.35 2.69 1.15
N LYS A 197 -13.32 3.39 0.56
CA LYS A 197 -13.06 4.66 -0.14
C LYS A 197 -12.40 5.71 0.76
N ARG A 198 -12.84 5.85 2.02
CA ARG A 198 -12.25 6.79 2.99
C ARG A 198 -10.80 6.47 3.39
N LYS A 199 -10.31 5.25 3.15
CA LYS A 199 -8.91 4.90 3.41
C LYS A 199 -7.98 5.24 2.23
N PHE A 200 -8.55 5.47 1.05
CA PHE A 200 -7.81 5.73 -0.19
C PHE A 200 -7.90 7.19 -0.67
N VAL A 201 -8.79 7.99 -0.09
CA VAL A 201 -8.90 9.45 -0.28
C VAL A 201 -8.45 10.12 1.01
#